data_AF-A0A1I1AUV9-F1
#
_entry.id   AF-A0A1I1AUV9-F1
#
_cell.length_a   1.000
_cell.length_b   1.000
_cell.length_c   1.000
_cell.angle_alpha   90.00
_cell.angle_beta   90.00
_cell.angle_gamma   90.00
#
_symmetry.space_group_name_H-M   'P 1'
#
loop_
_entity.id
_entity.type
_entity.pdbx_description
1 polymer ?
#
loop_
_entity_poly.entity_id
_entity_poly.type
_entity_poly.pdbx_seq_one_letter_code
_entity_poly.pdbx_strand_id
1 'polypeptide(L)'
;MKFICLLLLLATGGEYLYFNNQLDSNRRKLIVLSKENSQLKNRVKEIKKYNSLSIKFSEPLYSYGEAKSNSLLYLSPLETSPILCKMNTSAKIKLLCTAEVLDEIWYEVLLDSPKNINSRGWMKKDFIIINEVTTTSINFR
;
A
#
# COMPACT_ATOMS: atom_id res chain seq x y z
N MET A 1 -15.00 -25.53 68.28
CA MET A 1 -15.77 -25.65 67.02
C MET A 1 -16.14 -24.31 66.39
N LYS A 2 -16.76 -23.36 67.11
CA LYS A 2 -17.15 -22.04 66.55
C LYS A 2 -15.99 -21.23 65.94
N PHE A 3 -14.81 -21.21 66.56
CA PHE A 3 -13.63 -20.51 66.04
C PHE A 3 -13.08 -21.09 64.73
N ILE A 4 -13.19 -22.41 64.55
CA ILE A 4 -12.76 -23.11 63.33
C ILE A 4 -13.70 -22.76 62.16
N CYS A 5 -15.01 -22.71 62.43
CA CYS A 5 -15.99 -22.25 61.44
C CYS A 5 -15.74 -20.79 61.03
N LEU A 6 -15.33 -19.93 61.96
CA LEU A 6 -15.04 -18.53 61.68
C LEU A 6 -13.76 -18.35 60.85
N LEU A 7 -12.71 -19.15 61.10
CA LEU A 7 -11.51 -19.20 60.28
C LEU A 7 -11.80 -19.67 58.84
N LEU A 8 -12.64 -20.70 58.67
CA LEU A 8 -13.06 -21.18 57.36
C LEU A 8 -13.84 -20.12 56.56
N LEU A 9 -14.71 -19.36 57.23
CA LEU A 9 -15.43 -18.25 56.60
C LEU A 9 -14.48 -17.13 56.12
N LEU A 10 -13.45 -16.81 56.89
CA LEU A 10 -12.45 -15.82 56.49
C LEU A 10 -11.57 -16.30 55.34
N ALA A 11 -11.15 -17.57 55.36
CA ALA A 11 -10.34 -18.16 54.29
C ALA A 11 -11.11 -18.17 52.95
N THR A 12 -12.35 -18.65 52.96
CA THR A 12 -13.20 -18.66 51.76
C THR A 12 -13.52 -17.27 51.25
N GLY A 13 -13.76 -16.30 52.14
CA GLY A 13 -13.94 -14.89 51.76
C GLY A 13 -12.69 -14.28 51.12
N GLY A 14 -11.51 -14.57 51.66
CA GLY A 14 -10.23 -14.11 51.12
C GLY A 14 -9.93 -14.70 49.74
N GLU A 15 -10.13 -16.01 49.57
CA GLU A 15 -9.98 -16.69 48.28
C GLU A 15 -10.95 -16.13 47.23
N TYR A 16 -12.22 -15.89 47.61
CA TYR A 16 -13.22 -15.30 46.73
C TYR A 16 -12.78 -13.92 46.22
N LEU A 17 -12.30 -13.05 47.10
CA LEU A 17 -11.81 -11.71 46.72
C LEU A 17 -10.59 -11.79 45.79
N TYR A 18 -9.66 -12.69 46.09
CA TYR A 18 -8.47 -12.90 45.25
C TYR A 18 -8.85 -13.35 43.84
N PHE A 19 -9.70 -14.37 43.71
CA PHE A 19 -10.15 -14.86 42.42
C PHE A 19 -10.99 -13.83 41.66
N ASN A 20 -11.83 -13.06 42.36
CA ASN A 20 -12.64 -12.02 41.72
C ASN A 20 -11.76 -10.91 41.11
N ASN A 21 -10.74 -10.46 41.83
CA ASN A 21 -9.78 -9.48 41.32
C ASN A 21 -9.01 -10.02 40.10
N GLN A 22 -8.61 -11.30 40.15
CA GLN A 22 -7.93 -11.94 39.03
C GLN A 22 -8.85 -12.09 37.80
N LEU A 23 -10.12 -12.45 38.00
CA LEU A 23 -11.13 -12.50 36.94
C LEU A 23 -11.33 -11.14 36.29
N ASP A 24 -11.42 -10.07 37.06
CA ASP A 24 -11.59 -8.72 36.52
C ASP A 24 -10.37 -8.26 35.73
N SER A 25 -9.15 -8.60 36.19
CA SER A 25 -7.93 -8.32 35.44
C SER A 25 -7.90 -9.06 34.09
N ASN A 26 -8.35 -10.32 34.07
CA ASN A 26 -8.40 -11.14 32.86
C ASN A 26 -9.48 -10.68 31.90
N ARG A 27 -10.66 -10.28 32.41
CA ARG A 27 -11.73 -9.67 31.60
C ARG A 27 -11.25 -8.40 30.91
N ARG A 28 -10.56 -7.52 31.63
CA ARG A 28 -9.99 -6.29 31.05
C ARG A 28 -9.01 -6.61 29.93
N LYS A 29 -8.08 -7.55 30.15
CA LYS A 29 -7.14 -7.99 29.12
C LYS A 29 -7.86 -8.55 27.89
N LEU A 30 -8.89 -9.36 28.09
CA LEU A 30 -9.67 -9.96 27.00
C LEU A 30 -10.40 -8.90 26.16
N ILE A 31 -10.97 -7.88 26.80
CA ILE A 31 -11.61 -6.74 26.11
C ILE A 31 -10.60 -5.98 25.25
N VAL A 32 -9.42 -5.67 25.80
CA VAL A 32 -8.35 -4.97 25.08
C VAL A 32 -7.86 -5.80 23.90
N LEU A 33 -7.54 -7.07 24.12
CA LEU A 33 -7.10 -8.00 23.07
C LEU A 33 -8.15 -8.17 21.96
N SER A 34 -9.43 -8.27 22.33
CA SER A 34 -10.53 -8.36 21.37
C SER A 34 -10.60 -7.09 20.50
N LYS A 35 -10.48 -5.92 21.13
CA LYS A 35 -10.47 -4.63 20.43
C LYS A 35 -9.29 -4.53 19.47
N GLU A 36 -8.07 -4.83 19.91
CA GLU A 36 -6.88 -4.82 19.07
C GLU A 36 -6.98 -5.83 17.90
N ASN A 37 -7.45 -7.05 18.17
CA ASN A 37 -7.67 -8.07 17.15
C ASN A 37 -8.71 -7.62 16.12
N SER A 38 -9.80 -6.97 16.55
CA SER A 38 -10.79 -6.40 15.63
C SER A 38 -10.19 -5.31 14.73
N GLN A 39 -9.33 -4.45 15.29
CA GLN A 39 -8.64 -3.40 14.54
C GLN A 39 -7.66 -3.99 13.53
N LEU A 40 -6.89 -5.01 13.92
CA LEU A 40 -5.98 -5.72 13.01
C LEU A 40 -6.73 -6.39 11.87
N LYS A 41 -7.84 -7.09 12.17
CA LYS A 41 -8.70 -7.70 11.15
C LYS A 41 -9.25 -6.67 10.17
N ASN A 42 -9.63 -5.49 10.66
CA ASN A 42 -10.11 -4.40 9.80
C ASN A 42 -9.01 -3.87 8.89
N ARG A 43 -7.79 -3.63 9.41
CA ARG A 43 -6.64 -3.21 8.59
C ARG A 43 -6.30 -4.23 7.50
N VAL A 44 -6.38 -5.53 7.80
CA VAL A 44 -6.13 -6.59 6.80
C VAL A 44 -7.23 -6.63 5.74
N LYS A 45 -8.49 -6.32 6.09
CA LYS A 45 -9.58 -6.21 5.12
C LYS A 45 -9.46 -4.99 4.20
N GLU A 46 -8.86 -3.90 4.69
CA GLU A 46 -8.59 -2.69 3.88
C GLU A 46 -7.53 -2.92 2.80
N ILE A 47 -6.70 -3.96 2.93
CA ILE A 47 -5.78 -4.38 1.86
C ILE A 47 -6.65 -4.95 0.73
N LYS A 48 -6.82 -4.17 -0.36
CA LYS A 48 -7.47 -4.63 -1.59
C LYS A 48 -6.78 -5.90 -2.08
N LYS A 49 -7.43 -7.05 -1.87
CA LYS A 49 -7.00 -8.34 -2.42
C LYS A 49 -7.52 -8.45 -3.85
N TYR A 50 -6.64 -8.30 -4.82
CA TYR A 50 -6.92 -8.72 -6.19
C TYR A 50 -6.72 -10.24 -6.24
N ASN A 51 -7.79 -11.02 -6.32
CA ASN A 51 -7.71 -12.49 -6.42
C ASN A 51 -7.08 -12.94 -7.74
N SER A 52 -7.36 -12.20 -8.81
CA SER A 52 -6.69 -12.28 -10.10
C SER A 52 -6.67 -10.88 -10.71
N LEU A 53 -5.51 -10.49 -11.25
CA LEU A 53 -5.33 -9.23 -11.94
C LEU A 53 -4.89 -9.54 -13.37
N SER A 54 -5.71 -9.16 -14.34
CA SER A 54 -5.32 -9.24 -15.75
C SER A 54 -4.55 -7.98 -16.09
N ILE A 55 -3.32 -8.15 -16.59
CA ILE A 55 -2.48 -7.06 -17.07
C ILE A 55 -2.20 -7.33 -18.54
N LYS A 56 -2.59 -6.40 -19.41
CA LYS A 56 -2.31 -6.49 -20.83
C LYS A 56 -1.09 -5.63 -21.15
N PHE A 57 0.00 -6.28 -21.53
CA PHE A 57 1.23 -5.60 -21.95
C PHE A 57 1.22 -5.34 -23.46
N SER A 58 1.76 -4.19 -23.85
CA SER A 58 1.92 -3.78 -25.24
C SER A 58 3.13 -2.85 -25.41
N GLU A 59 3.59 -2.71 -26.64
CA GLU A 59 4.66 -1.77 -26.96
C GLU A 59 4.14 -0.33 -26.89
N PRO A 60 4.92 0.61 -26.33
CA PRO A 60 4.53 2.01 -26.30
C PRO A 60 4.60 2.62 -27.69
N LEU A 61 3.58 3.39 -28.05
CA LEU A 61 3.51 4.15 -29.30
C LEU A 61 4.67 5.15 -29.46
N TYR A 62 5.26 5.59 -28.36
CA TYR A 62 6.34 6.57 -28.31
C TYR A 62 7.45 6.07 -27.39
N SER A 63 8.70 6.27 -27.77
CA SER A 63 9.85 5.83 -26.94
C SER A 63 10.22 6.81 -25.83
N TYR A 64 9.74 8.05 -25.89
CA TYR A 64 10.07 9.10 -24.92
C TYR A 64 8.83 9.93 -24.59
N GLY A 65 8.82 10.47 -23.37
CA GLY A 65 7.82 11.42 -22.90
C GLY A 65 8.41 12.37 -21.86
N GLU A 66 7.58 13.27 -21.36
CA GLU A 66 7.91 14.19 -20.28
C GLU A 66 7.02 13.89 -19.07
N ALA A 67 7.64 13.52 -17.95
CA ALA A 67 6.97 13.33 -16.68
C ALA A 67 6.59 14.69 -16.09
N LYS A 68 5.30 14.89 -15.76
CA LYS A 68 4.82 16.10 -15.09
C LYS A 68 5.48 16.30 -13.72
N SER A 69 5.52 17.54 -13.25
CA SER A 69 5.87 17.82 -11.86
C SER A 69 4.86 17.19 -10.88
N ASN A 70 5.34 16.82 -9.69
CA ASN A 70 4.60 16.05 -8.68
C ASN A 70 4.10 14.68 -9.13
N SER A 71 4.71 14.10 -10.17
CA SER A 71 4.37 12.74 -10.60
C SER A 71 4.97 11.68 -9.67
N LEU A 72 4.35 10.51 -9.66
CA LEU A 72 4.70 9.40 -8.80
C LEU A 72 5.14 8.19 -9.62
N LEU A 73 6.29 7.63 -9.26
CA LEU A 73 6.83 6.40 -9.82
C LEU A 73 6.51 5.23 -8.89
N TYR A 74 5.82 4.22 -9.40
CA TYR A 74 5.37 3.05 -8.67
C TYR A 74 6.20 1.82 -8.99
N LEU A 75 6.22 0.84 -8.09
CA LEU A 75 6.89 -0.44 -8.33
C LEU A 75 6.15 -1.34 -9.32
N SER A 76 4.81 -1.23 -9.38
CA SER A 76 3.94 -1.99 -10.28
C SER A 76 2.82 -1.09 -10.83
N PRO A 77 2.14 -1.47 -11.93
CA PRO A 77 1.07 -0.68 -12.54
C PRO A 77 -0.23 -0.75 -11.74
N LEU A 78 -0.16 -0.33 -10.48
CA LEU A 78 -1.26 -0.30 -9.51
C LEU A 78 -1.07 0.88 -8.56
N GLU A 79 -2.14 1.60 -8.24
CA GLU A 79 -2.08 2.70 -7.26
C GLU A 79 -1.76 2.23 -5.84
N THR A 80 -2.11 0.99 -5.51
CA THR A 80 -1.81 0.39 -4.20
C THR A 80 -0.35 -0.05 -4.09
N SER A 81 0.43 0.06 -5.17
CA SER A 81 1.84 -0.32 -5.20
C SER A 81 2.70 0.67 -4.42
N PRO A 82 3.81 0.23 -3.80
CA PRO A 82 4.77 1.14 -3.20
C PRO A 82 5.29 2.19 -4.20
N ILE A 83 5.39 3.42 -3.73
CA ILE A 83 5.99 4.54 -4.47
C ILE A 83 7.51 4.44 -4.35
N LEU A 84 8.19 4.32 -5.49
CA LEU A 84 9.65 4.27 -5.58
C LEU A 84 10.27 5.66 -5.56
N CYS A 85 9.65 6.62 -6.24
CA CYS A 85 10.16 7.98 -6.38
C CYS A 85 9.02 8.97 -6.58
N LYS A 86 9.19 10.18 -6.04
CA LYS A 86 8.33 11.32 -6.34
C LYS A 86 9.14 12.34 -7.15
N MET A 87 8.62 12.70 -8.31
CA MET A 87 9.21 13.70 -9.18
C MET A 87 8.77 15.09 -8.74
N ASN A 88 9.69 15.90 -8.22
CA ASN A 88 9.38 17.27 -7.81
C ASN A 88 9.34 18.24 -9.00
N THR A 89 10.13 17.97 -10.04
CA THR A 89 10.23 18.78 -11.26
C THR A 89 9.84 17.95 -12.48
N SER A 90 9.53 18.62 -13.58
CA SER A 90 9.36 17.95 -14.88
C SER A 90 10.67 17.31 -15.31
N ALA A 91 10.61 16.11 -15.91
CA ALA A 91 11.80 15.48 -16.48
C ALA A 91 11.49 14.63 -17.70
N LYS A 92 12.47 14.53 -18.59
CA LYS A 92 12.40 13.62 -19.74
C LYS A 92 12.55 12.18 -19.26
N ILE A 93 11.66 11.32 -19.74
CA ILE A 93 11.62 9.91 -19.41
C ILE A 93 11.60 9.07 -20.69
N LYS A 94 12.16 7.87 -20.60
CA LYS A 94 12.07 6.86 -21.66
C LYS A 94 10.94 5.90 -21.35
N LEU A 95 10.05 5.66 -22.31
CA LEU A 95 8.95 4.71 -22.18
C LEU A 95 9.43 3.35 -22.70
N LEU A 96 9.30 2.31 -21.88
CA LEU A 96 9.77 0.95 -22.18
C LEU A 96 8.62 0.02 -22.56
N CYS A 97 7.52 0.08 -21.82
CA CYS A 97 6.37 -0.80 -21.97
C CYS A 97 5.08 -0.07 -21.63
N THR A 98 3.97 -0.47 -22.23
CA THR A 98 2.63 -0.04 -21.84
C THR A 98 1.91 -1.21 -21.20
N ALA A 99 1.24 -0.96 -20.08
CA ALA A 99 0.37 -1.91 -19.41
C ALA A 99 -1.03 -1.32 -19.22
N GLU A 100 -2.04 -2.11 -19.52
CA GLU A 100 -3.44 -1.78 -19.25
C GLU A 100 -3.94 -2.66 -18.10
N VAL A 101 -4.37 -2.00 -17.02
CA VAL A 101 -4.75 -2.63 -15.74
C VAL A 101 -5.93 -1.88 -15.17
N LEU A 102 -7.04 -2.59 -14.87
CA LEU A 102 -8.26 -1.99 -14.29
C LEU A 102 -8.80 -0.80 -15.12
N ASP A 103 -8.77 -0.93 -16.45
CA ASP A 103 -9.15 0.14 -17.41
C ASP A 103 -8.28 1.41 -17.33
N GLU A 104 -7.13 1.34 -16.65
CA GLU A 104 -6.14 2.41 -16.59
C GLU A 104 -4.89 2.05 -17.41
N ILE A 105 -4.32 3.07 -18.04
CA ILE A 105 -3.09 2.93 -18.83
C ILE A 105 -1.89 3.36 -18.00
N TRP A 106 -0.90 2.48 -17.94
CA TRP A 106 0.36 2.65 -17.25
C TRP A 106 1.52 2.50 -18.23
N TYR A 107 2.58 3.25 -18.00
CA TYR A 107 3.83 3.14 -18.74
C TYR A 107 4.94 2.72 -17.80
N GLU A 108 5.72 1.74 -18.21
CA GLU A 108 7.01 1.47 -17.60
C GLU A 108 7.99 2.53 -18.10
N VAL A 109 8.58 3.27 -17.18
CA VAL A 109 9.44 4.41 -17.47
C VAL A 109 10.83 4.21 -16.90
N LEU A 110 11.80 4.76 -17.61
CA LEU A 110 13.18 4.89 -17.15
C LEU A 110 13.52 6.39 -17.06
N LEU A 111 13.89 6.82 -15.86
CA LEU A 111 14.39 8.14 -15.55
C LEU A 111 15.90 8.18 -15.77
N ASP A 112 16.37 9.27 -16.36
CA ASP A 112 17.79 9.56 -16.46
C ASP A 112 18.30 10.12 -15.12
N SER A 113 18.63 9.21 -14.19
CA SER A 113 19.13 9.55 -12.86
C SER A 113 20.57 9.08 -12.70
N PRO A 114 21.49 9.96 -12.26
CA PRO A 114 22.91 9.62 -12.15
C PRO A 114 23.20 8.55 -11.10
N LYS A 115 22.28 8.35 -10.14
CA LYS A 115 22.44 7.38 -9.05
C LYS A 115 21.92 5.99 -9.38
N ASN A 116 21.19 5.81 -10.49
CA ASN A 116 20.58 4.55 -10.94
C ASN A 116 19.81 3.75 -9.84
N ILE A 117 19.30 4.45 -8.81
CA ILE A 117 18.46 3.89 -7.76
C ILE A 117 17.07 4.48 -7.95
N ASN A 118 16.04 3.64 -7.93
CA ASN A 118 14.64 4.02 -8.17
C ASN A 118 14.45 4.83 -9.47
N SER A 119 15.30 4.55 -10.46
CA SER A 119 15.30 5.17 -11.79
C SER A 119 14.33 4.48 -12.76
N ARG A 120 13.75 3.33 -12.39
CA ARG A 120 12.83 2.57 -13.23
C ARG A 120 11.58 2.18 -12.44
N GLY A 121 10.43 2.24 -13.09
CA GLY A 121 9.16 1.87 -12.48
C GLY A 121 7.98 2.17 -13.39
N TRP A 122 6.79 2.23 -12.80
CA TRP A 122 5.52 2.43 -13.50
C TRP A 122 4.95 3.81 -13.20
N MET A 123 4.44 4.49 -14.23
CA MET A 123 3.75 5.77 -14.11
C MET A 123 2.41 5.70 -14.83
N LYS A 124 1.38 6.34 -14.25
CA LYS A 124 0.09 6.53 -14.94
C LYS A 124 0.26 7.42 -16.16
N LYS A 125 -0.52 7.13 -17.20
CA LYS A 125 -0.62 7.98 -18.40
C LYS A 125 -0.86 9.45 -18.06
N ASP A 126 -1.70 9.74 -17.06
CA ASP A 126 -2.04 11.12 -16.65
C ASP A 126 -0.84 11.94 -16.17
N PHE A 127 0.23 11.27 -15.71
CA PHE A 127 1.46 11.91 -15.28
C PHE A 127 2.47 12.14 -16.41
N ILE A 128 2.17 11.71 -17.64
CA ILE A 128 3.09 11.77 -18.76
C ILE A 128 2.49 12.66 -19.84
N ILE A 129 3.30 13.58 -20.34
CA ILE A 129 3.03 14.36 -21.54
C ILE A 129 3.79 13.70 -22.68
N ILE A 130 3.06 13.30 -23.72
CA ILE A 130 3.62 12.72 -24.93
C ILE A 130 3.54 13.81 -26.00
N ASN A 131 4.70 14.33 -26.42
CA ASN A 131 4.75 15.29 -27.51
C ASN A 131 4.75 14.50 -28.82
N GLU A 132 3.63 14.51 -29.54
CA GLU A 132 3.56 14.03 -30.90
C GLU A 132 4.47 14.90 -31.78
N VAL A 133 5.69 14.46 -32.03
CA VAL A 133 6.47 15.05 -33.13
C VAL A 133 5.82 14.54 -34.40
N THR A 134 4.88 15.33 -34.95
CA THR A 134 4.43 15.19 -36.33
C THR A 134 5.66 15.27 -37.22
N THR A 135 6.15 14.14 -37.71
CA THR A 135 7.09 14.08 -38.82
C THR A 135 6.33 14.54 -40.07
N THR A 136 6.13 15.86 -40.19
CA THR A 136 5.72 16.47 -41.44
C THR A 136 6.86 16.22 -42.40
N SER A 137 6.70 15.22 -43.26
CA SER A 137 7.56 14.96 -44.41
C SER A 137 7.64 16.24 -45.25
N ILE A 138 8.73 16.99 -45.09
CA ILE A 138 9.08 18.09 -45.99
C ILE A 138 9.52 17.41 -47.29
N ASN A 139 8.57 17.21 -48.21
CA ASN A 139 8.86 16.90 -49.59
C ASN A 139 9.47 18.15 -50.24
N PHE A 140 10.79 18.16 -50.40
CA PHE A 140 11.43 19.02 -51.40
C PHE A 140 11.18 18.40 -52.77
N ARG A 141 10.42 19.10 -53.61
CA ARG A 141 10.37 18.89 -55.05
C ARG A 141 10.88 20.14 -55.74
#